data_AF-A0AAD9NLD5-F1
#
_entry.id   AF-A0AAD9NLD5-F1
#
_cell.length_a   1.000
_cell.length_b   1.000
_cell.length_c   1.000
_cell.angle_alpha   90.00
_cell.angle_beta   90.00
_cell.angle_gamma   90.00
#
_symmetry.space_group_name_H-M   'P 1'
#
loop_
_entity.id
_entity.type
_entity.pdbx_description
1 polymer ?
#
loop_
_entity_poly.entity_id
_entity_poly.type
_entity_poly.pdbx_seq_one_letter_code
_entity_poly.pdbx_strand_id
1 'polypeptide(L)'
;MKPGPNGTWVYEHGSSSSKTFWTWDFGVGFEHASVEARAKIKDKTAAVISPANIGTFAIDKTFFYEIGAYDEDMWGWGGDNVDLSIRVDTALFISVVIGF
;
A
#
# COMPACT_ATOMS: atom_id res chain seq x y z
N MET A 1 7.49 16.07 1.38
CA MET A 1 8.15 17.23 2.01
C MET A 1 9.05 17.86 0.97
N LYS A 2 9.12 19.19 0.92
CA LYS A 2 10.08 19.88 0.05
C LYS A 2 10.98 20.80 0.89
N PRO A 3 12.20 21.10 0.41
CA PRO A 3 13.04 22.11 1.03
C PRO A 3 12.29 23.44 1.13
N GLY A 4 12.26 24.00 2.33
CA GLY A 4 11.72 25.31 2.64
C GLY A 4 12.82 26.36 2.81
N PRO A 5 12.44 27.63 3.03
CA PRO A 5 13.39 28.68 3.35
C PRO A 5 14.22 28.34 4.60
N ASN A 6 15.47 28.83 4.64
CA ASN A 6 16.34 28.74 5.82
C ASN A 6 16.57 27.30 6.34
N GLY A 7 16.61 26.31 5.46
CA GLY A 7 16.84 24.90 5.84
C GLY A 7 15.65 24.25 6.55
N THR A 8 14.46 24.86 6.50
CA THR A 8 13.23 24.25 7.01
C THR A 8 12.67 23.21 6.03
N TRP A 9 11.74 22.38 6.51
CA TRP A 9 11.00 21.43 5.69
C TRP A 9 9.53 21.81 5.64
N VAL A 10 8.97 21.87 4.43
CA VAL A 10 7.55 22.16 4.22
C VAL A 10 6.84 20.86 3.90
N TYR A 11 5.78 20.57 4.65
CA TYR A 11 4.86 19.49 4.32
C TYR A 11 4.03 19.88 3.10
N GLU A 12 3.93 18.94 2.16
CA GLU A 12 3.04 19.05 1.01
C GLU A 12 2.20 17.78 0.98
N HIS A 13 0.90 17.94 0.75
CA HIS A 13 0.01 16.81 0.65
C HIS A 13 0.27 16.04 -0.65
N GLY A 14 0.24 14.71 -0.57
CA GLY A 14 0.32 13.84 -1.73
C GLY A 14 -0.98 13.80 -2.53
N SER A 15 -0.97 13.05 -3.63
CA SER A 15 -2.19 12.74 -4.39
C SER A 15 -3.05 11.72 -3.61
N SER A 16 -4.34 12.02 -3.47
CA SER A 16 -5.32 11.14 -2.80
C SER A 16 -5.79 9.95 -3.66
N SER A 17 -5.27 9.81 -4.87
CA SER A 17 -5.73 8.83 -5.86
C SER A 17 -4.58 8.00 -6.44
N SER A 18 -3.41 8.06 -5.80
CA SER A 18 -2.26 7.25 -6.23
C SER A 18 -2.44 5.83 -5.73
N LYS A 19 -2.15 4.87 -6.61
CA LYS A 19 -2.12 3.45 -6.30
C LYS A 19 -0.68 3.03 -6.09
N THR A 20 -0.48 1.94 -5.37
CA THR A 20 0.83 1.34 -5.14
C THR A 20 0.86 -0.05 -5.76
N PHE A 21 1.99 -0.40 -6.36
CA PHE A 21 2.20 -1.69 -7.04
C PHE A 21 3.57 -2.24 -6.69
N TRP A 22 3.77 -3.54 -6.93
CA TRP A 22 5.07 -4.19 -6.89
C TRP A 22 5.48 -4.68 -8.28
N THR A 23 6.79 -4.80 -8.53
CA THR A 23 7.38 -5.20 -9.82
C THR A 23 8.02 -6.58 -9.74
N TRP A 24 8.36 -7.18 -10.89
CA TRP A 24 8.95 -8.53 -10.95
C TRP A 24 10.32 -8.67 -10.29
N ASP A 25 10.99 -7.57 -9.99
CA ASP A 25 12.21 -7.50 -9.17
C ASP A 25 11.92 -7.16 -7.69
N PHE A 26 10.65 -7.26 -7.27
CA PHE A 26 10.13 -6.96 -5.93
C PHE A 26 10.35 -5.50 -5.47
N GLY A 27 10.49 -4.56 -6.40
CA GLY A 27 10.40 -3.13 -6.10
C GLY A 27 8.96 -2.70 -5.82
N VAL A 28 8.78 -1.61 -5.06
CA VAL A 28 7.47 -0.97 -4.85
C VAL A 28 7.44 0.40 -5.51
N GLY A 29 6.35 0.67 -6.23
CA GLY A 29 6.17 1.90 -6.99
C GLY A 29 4.83 2.58 -6.70
N PHE A 30 4.71 3.81 -7.19
CA PHE A 30 3.48 4.60 -7.16
C PHE A 30 3.00 4.85 -8.57
N GLU A 31 1.72 4.58 -8.81
CA GLU A 31 1.04 4.92 -10.04
C GLU A 31 0.06 6.07 -9.77
N HIS A 32 0.30 7.18 -10.43
CA HIS A 32 -0.59 8.32 -10.38
C HIS A 32 -1.76 8.12 -11.34
N ALA A 33 -2.98 8.15 -10.81
CA ALA A 33 -4.17 8.19 -11.68
C ALA A 33 -4.06 9.33 -12.71
N SER A 34 -4.43 9.06 -13.96
CA SER A 34 -4.47 10.07 -15.02
C SER A 34 -5.42 11.21 -14.66
N VAL A 35 -5.28 12.37 -15.32
CA VAL A 35 -6.16 13.52 -15.06
C VAL A 35 -7.63 13.16 -15.32
N GLU A 36 -7.91 12.39 -16.37
CA GLU A 36 -9.24 11.92 -16.74
C GLU A 36 -9.78 10.92 -15.70
N ALA A 37 -8.94 10.01 -15.21
CA ALA A 37 -9.32 9.07 -14.16
C ALA A 37 -9.65 9.80 -12.86
N ARG A 38 -8.84 10.79 -12.47
CA ARG A 38 -9.09 11.65 -11.31
C ARG A 38 -10.38 12.44 -11.42
N ALA A 39 -10.67 12.98 -12.61
CA ALA A 39 -11.90 13.73 -12.86
C ALA A 39 -13.17 12.85 -12.71
N LYS A 40 -13.04 11.53 -12.90
CA LYS A 40 -14.13 10.56 -12.73
C LYS A 40 -14.34 10.10 -11.29
N ILE A 41 -13.45 10.42 -10.35
CA ILE A 41 -13.59 10.06 -8.93
C ILE A 41 -14.73 10.91 -8.33
N LYS A 42 -15.89 10.28 -8.12
CA LYS A 42 -17.06 10.92 -7.52
C LYS A 42 -16.89 11.15 -6.02
N ASP A 43 -16.38 10.13 -5.34
CA ASP A 43 -16.11 10.15 -3.90
C ASP A 43 -14.60 10.10 -3.66
N LYS A 44 -14.05 11.20 -3.12
CA LYS A 44 -12.61 11.33 -2.81
C LYS A 44 -12.22 10.69 -1.48
N THR A 45 -13.20 10.23 -0.69
CA THR A 45 -13.00 9.55 0.59
C THR A 45 -13.07 8.03 0.45
N ALA A 46 -13.55 7.54 -0.70
CA ALA A 46 -13.57 6.13 -1.04
C ALA A 46 -12.15 5.55 -1.05
N ALA A 47 -12.04 4.29 -0.62
CA ALA A 47 -10.77 3.59 -0.57
C ALA A 47 -10.15 3.45 -1.97
N VAL A 48 -8.83 3.64 -2.06
CA VAL A 48 -8.06 3.34 -3.26
C VAL A 48 -7.50 1.93 -3.12
N ILE A 49 -8.00 1.00 -3.94
CA ILE A 49 -7.47 -0.36 -3.98
C ILE A 49 -6.08 -0.34 -4.61
N SER A 50 -5.10 -0.90 -3.89
CA SER A 50 -3.68 -0.90 -4.23
C SER A 50 -3.05 -2.29 -4.00
N PRO A 51 -2.42 -2.89 -5.03
CA PRO A 51 -1.73 -4.18 -4.93
C PRO A 51 -0.50 -4.25 -4.01
N ALA A 52 0.01 -3.12 -3.51
CA ALA A 52 1.16 -3.10 -2.60
C ALA A 52 0.91 -2.16 -1.41
N ASN A 53 1.37 -2.51 -0.21
CA ASN A 53 1.41 -1.61 0.94
C ASN A 53 2.73 -0.81 0.97
N ILE A 54 2.72 0.28 1.72
CA ILE A 54 3.86 1.20 1.84
C ILE A 54 4.10 1.58 3.30
N GLY A 55 4.54 0.63 4.13
CA GLY A 55 5.05 0.83 5.49
C GLY A 55 4.06 1.35 6.56
N THR A 56 3.09 2.19 6.20
CA THR A 56 2.08 2.75 7.10
C THR A 56 0.71 2.17 6.76
N PHE A 57 0.13 1.43 7.70
CA PHE A 57 -1.19 0.82 7.56
C PHE A 57 -1.81 0.61 8.94
N ALA A 58 -3.11 0.30 8.95
CA ALA A 58 -3.81 -0.22 10.11
C ALA A 58 -4.41 -1.57 9.72
N ILE A 59 -4.32 -2.55 10.62
CA ILE A 59 -4.81 -3.92 10.42
C ILE A 59 -5.44 -4.40 11.71
N ASP A 60 -6.46 -5.25 11.61
CA ASP A 60 -6.97 -5.98 12.76
C ASP A 60 -5.87 -6.88 13.33
N LYS A 61 -5.71 -6.86 14.66
CA LYS A 61 -4.63 -7.60 15.32
C LYS A 61 -4.78 -9.10 15.14
N THR A 62 -5.99 -9.63 15.27
CA THR A 62 -6.24 -11.07 15.16
C THR A 62 -5.96 -11.51 13.74
N PHE A 63 -6.52 -10.82 12.76
CA PHE A 63 -6.27 -11.07 11.34
C PHE A 63 -4.78 -11.02 10.99
N PHE A 64 -4.03 -10.06 11.53
CA PHE A 64 -2.58 -9.95 11.30
C PHE A 64 -1.82 -11.23 11.73
N TYR A 65 -2.16 -11.81 12.87
CA TYR A 65 -1.54 -13.07 13.31
C TYR A 65 -2.11 -14.30 12.57
N GLU A 66 -3.38 -14.30 12.18
CA GLU A 66 -4.00 -15.39 11.41
C GLU A 66 -3.36 -15.56 10.04
N ILE A 67 -3.02 -14.45 9.37
CA ILE A 67 -2.26 -14.49 8.12
C ILE A 67 -0.76 -14.71 8.35
N GLY A 68 -0.30 -14.99 9.58
CA GLY A 68 1.08 -15.34 9.88
C GLY A 68 2.04 -14.18 10.10
N ALA A 69 1.54 -12.98 10.43
CA ALA A 69 2.34 -11.81 10.77
C ALA A 69 3.48 -11.49 9.78
N TYR A 70 4.54 -10.82 10.24
CA TYR A 70 5.78 -10.68 9.48
C TYR A 70 6.63 -11.94 9.60
N ASP A 71 7.42 -12.23 8.56
CA ASP A 71 8.44 -13.27 8.58
C ASP A 71 9.59 -12.87 9.53
N GLU A 72 9.86 -13.70 10.55
CA GLU A 72 10.85 -13.44 11.59
C GLU A 72 12.30 -13.57 11.09
N ASP A 73 12.52 -14.26 9.97
CA ASP A 73 13.85 -14.42 9.36
C ASP A 73 14.23 -13.26 8.44
N MET A 74 13.30 -12.33 8.16
CA MET A 74 13.62 -11.08 7.46
C MET A 74 14.51 -10.18 8.32
N TRP A 75 15.66 -9.81 7.76
CA TRP A 75 16.65 -9.00 8.44
C TRP A 75 16.91 -7.68 7.72
N GLY A 76 16.94 -6.58 8.47
CA GLY A 76 17.21 -5.24 7.93
C GLY A 76 15.96 -4.58 7.37
N TRP A 77 16.06 -4.02 6.17
CA TRP A 77 15.00 -3.21 5.56
C TRP A 77 14.71 -3.66 4.13
N GLY A 78 13.42 -3.83 3.81
CA GLY A 78 12.91 -4.11 2.46
C GLY A 78 12.31 -5.50 2.31
N GLY A 79 11.30 -5.62 1.43
CA GLY A 79 10.64 -6.87 1.07
C GLY A 79 9.42 -7.21 1.93
N ASP A 80 9.41 -6.78 3.19
CA ASP A 80 8.30 -6.99 4.15
C ASP A 80 6.96 -6.44 3.64
N ASN A 81 7.01 -5.32 2.93
CA ASN A 81 5.86 -4.72 2.30
C ASN A 81 5.35 -5.58 1.12
N VAL A 82 6.23 -6.08 0.26
CA VAL A 82 5.82 -6.92 -0.85
C VAL A 82 5.25 -8.26 -0.37
N ASP A 83 5.91 -8.90 0.60
CA ASP A 83 5.45 -10.17 1.20
C ASP A 83 4.05 -10.02 1.81
N LEU A 84 3.86 -9.04 2.70
CA LEU A 84 2.57 -8.84 3.37
C LEU A 84 1.46 -8.50 2.36
N SER A 85 1.77 -7.74 1.30
CA SER A 85 0.80 -7.39 0.26
C SER A 85 0.31 -8.61 -0.50
N ILE A 86 1.23 -9.45 -0.98
CA ILE A 86 0.90 -10.69 -1.70
C ILE A 86 0.08 -11.61 -0.79
N ARG A 87 0.44 -11.69 0.49
CA ARG A 87 -0.25 -12.55 1.44
C ARG A 87 -1.68 -12.12 1.69
N VAL A 88 -1.92 -10.83 1.91
CA VAL A 88 -3.26 -10.26 2.10
C VAL A 88 -4.10 -10.44 0.83
N ASP A 89 -3.56 -10.12 -0.35
CA ASP A 89 -4.27 -10.27 -1.63
C ASP A 89 -4.67 -11.73 -1.89
N THR A 90 -3.77 -12.66 -1.57
CA THR A 90 -4.02 -14.10 -1.73
C THR A 90 -5.07 -14.60 -0.72
N ALA A 91 -4.99 -14.17 0.54
CA ALA A 91 -5.96 -14.53 1.57
C ALA A 91 -7.36 -14.02 1.20
N LEU A 92 -7.47 -12.75 0.76
CA LEU A 92 -8.72 -12.16 0.30
C LEU A 92 -9.28 -12.89 -0.93
N PHE A 93 -8.42 -13.25 -1.89
CA PHE A 93 -8.83 -14.01 -3.06
C PHE A 93 -9.43 -15.36 -2.65
N ILE A 94 -8.78 -16.09 -1.74
CA ILE A 94 -9.26 -17.39 -1.26
C ILE A 94 -10.60 -17.23 -0.54
N SER A 95 -10.73 -16.27 0.36
CA SER A 95 -11.98 -16.04 1.11
C SER A 95 -13.15 -15.63 0.22
N VAL A 96 -12.92 -14.75 -0.78
CA VAL A 96 -13.99 -14.21 -1.62
C VAL A 96 -14.37 -15.14 -2.77
N VAL A 97 -13.42 -15.89 -3.33
CA VAL A 97 -13.64 -16.72 -4.53
C VAL A 97 -13.90 -18.19 -4.18
N ILE A 98 -13.29 -18.71 -3.11
CA ILE A 98 -13.32 -20.14 -2.76
C ILE A 98 -14.28 -20.42 -1.59
N GLY A 99 -14.70 -19.40 -0.84
CA GLY A 99 -15.88 -19.45 0.03
C GLY A 99 -15.74 -20.32 1.28
N PHE A 100 -14.62 -20.18 2.00
CA PHE A 100 -14.50 -20.66 3.39
C PHE A 100 -14.93 -19.59 4.38
#